data_AF-A0A6N7QB74-F1
#
_entry.id   AF-A0A6N7QB74-F1
#
_cell.length_a   1.000
_cell.length_b   1.000
_cell.length_c   1.000
_cell.angle_alpha   90.00
_cell.angle_beta   90.00
_cell.angle_gamma   90.00
#
_symmetry.space_group_name_H-M   'P 1'
#
loop_
_entity.id
_entity.type
_entity.pdbx_description
1 polymer ?
#
loop_
_entity_poly.entity_id
_entity_poly.type
_entity_poly.pdbx_seq_one_letter_code
_entity_poly.pdbx_strand_id
1 'polypeptide(L)'
;MGSGFVVWFTGLSGAGKSTLGAMLAAELRARGLHVEVLDGDEVRTHLSKGLGFSREDRDTNVRRIGFVAKLVARSGACAITGAISPFRAIRDEQRAQIERFVEVYCAATIDALAERDPKGLYRKALAGEIKGFSGIDDPYEPPVSPEVTVYTDRETKEESLAKILGKLEELGHVRAGGRAQQPSTLLVRPHGGELVLRAVAPALREALAEHARVLPVIELDAEAEIDVEHFAKGTYSPLKGFLGEKDFLRVVREMRLENGLPWPLPITLPVSEEAAGALRIGAEAALRTRDGRLVAVIEVNDLYRPTRGLVGPLGEVDPDLARHEARGPVLVGGEVHVFERRARPHGLPIYDPATTRAMLATRGFVTVAGTRTRSLPRRAEEHLAKVALEITGGLWFQILETFEGERETEAVGLPSRLRCHEVLVERYFPVERVVLSAGLATWSGGGRRAVLDAIVCQNHGCSHAILVGSTYVGGVGGAERAFRVYAPGELGVVPLCFEDAFYSTRTNSMATPRSAPGDTSTWITATEAEILDMITRGEATPPPELLRPEVAHVLLAGPRSRP
;
A
#
# COMPACT_ATOMS: atom_id res chain seq x y z
N MET A 1 -30.06 0.17 4.41
CA MET A 1 -29.65 -1.06 5.13
C MET A 1 -29.62 -2.18 4.10
N GLY A 2 -28.50 -2.89 3.94
CA GLY A 2 -28.44 -4.04 3.04
C GLY A 2 -29.28 -5.19 3.58
N SER A 3 -29.94 -5.94 2.71
CA SER A 3 -30.65 -7.17 3.09
C SER A 3 -29.63 -8.31 3.24
N GLY A 4 -29.55 -8.93 4.41
CA GLY A 4 -28.65 -10.06 4.67
C GLY A 4 -29.09 -11.33 3.94
N PHE A 5 -28.21 -12.34 3.92
CA PHE A 5 -28.43 -13.61 3.21
C PHE A 5 -27.66 -14.75 3.88
N VAL A 6 -27.98 -15.99 3.51
CA VAL A 6 -27.35 -17.19 4.05
C VAL A 6 -26.66 -17.96 2.92
N VAL A 7 -25.39 -18.30 3.12
CA VAL A 7 -24.65 -19.24 2.29
C VAL A 7 -24.53 -20.56 3.02
N TRP A 8 -25.22 -21.58 2.51
CA TRP A 8 -25.34 -22.88 3.13
C TRP A 8 -24.44 -23.91 2.46
N PHE A 9 -23.27 -24.19 3.06
CA PHE A 9 -22.41 -25.27 2.59
C PHE A 9 -22.92 -26.63 3.07
N THR A 10 -23.13 -27.53 2.11
CA THR A 10 -23.46 -28.95 2.34
C THR A 10 -22.48 -29.86 1.58
N GLY A 11 -22.27 -31.07 2.09
CA GLY A 11 -21.27 -32.00 1.55
C GLY A 11 -20.76 -32.97 2.61
N LEU A 12 -20.19 -34.09 2.16
CA LEU A 12 -19.61 -35.10 3.01
C LEU A 12 -18.47 -34.55 3.91
N SER A 13 -18.11 -35.29 4.96
CA SER A 13 -16.99 -34.91 5.83
C SER A 13 -15.70 -34.73 5.01
N GLY A 14 -14.88 -33.71 5.30
CA GLY A 14 -13.66 -33.45 4.52
C GLY A 14 -13.85 -32.86 3.11
N ALA A 15 -15.10 -32.64 2.65
CA ALA A 15 -15.36 -32.11 1.30
C ALA A 15 -14.94 -30.65 1.04
N GLY A 16 -14.32 -29.97 2.02
CA GLY A 16 -13.80 -28.61 1.85
C GLY A 16 -14.69 -27.47 2.35
N LYS A 17 -15.83 -27.78 3.01
CA LYS A 17 -16.80 -26.79 3.52
C LYS A 17 -16.17 -25.72 4.41
N SER A 18 -15.45 -26.10 5.47
CA SER A 18 -14.84 -25.12 6.40
C SER A 18 -13.76 -24.28 5.71
N THR A 19 -13.00 -24.87 4.78
CA THR A 19 -11.97 -24.15 4.01
C THR A 19 -12.60 -23.11 3.09
N LEU A 20 -13.58 -23.51 2.26
CA LEU A 20 -14.27 -22.59 1.35
C LEU A 20 -15.11 -21.56 2.11
N GLY A 21 -15.73 -21.95 3.22
CA GLY A 21 -16.45 -21.05 4.11
C GLY A 21 -15.57 -19.96 4.70
N ALA A 22 -14.35 -20.31 5.15
CA ALA A 22 -13.39 -19.33 5.66
C ALA A 22 -12.87 -18.39 4.56
N MET A 23 -12.56 -18.93 3.37
CA MET A 23 -12.12 -18.13 2.21
C MET A 23 -13.22 -17.17 1.74
N LEU A 24 -14.47 -17.65 1.65
CA LEU A 24 -15.61 -16.83 1.31
C LEU A 24 -15.86 -15.75 2.37
N ALA A 25 -15.75 -16.09 3.66
CA ALA A 25 -15.90 -15.11 4.73
C ALA A 25 -14.87 -13.98 4.62
N ALA A 26 -13.61 -14.32 4.34
CA ALA A 26 -12.54 -13.34 4.13
C ALA A 26 -12.86 -12.41 2.94
N GLU A 27 -13.28 -12.98 1.81
CA GLU A 27 -13.61 -12.21 0.62
C GLU A 27 -14.83 -11.30 0.82
N LEU A 28 -15.93 -11.81 1.40
CA LEU A 28 -17.13 -11.01 1.62
C LEU A 28 -16.87 -9.88 2.64
N ARG A 29 -16.06 -10.13 3.68
CA ARG A 29 -15.60 -9.08 4.61
C ARG A 29 -14.74 -8.03 3.90
N ALA A 30 -13.86 -8.45 3.00
CA ALA A 30 -13.08 -7.54 2.17
C ALA A 30 -13.96 -6.67 1.26
N ARG A 31 -15.14 -7.17 0.86
CA ARG A 31 -16.17 -6.41 0.13
C ARG A 31 -17.08 -5.54 1.03
N GLY A 32 -16.76 -5.42 2.32
CA GLY A 32 -17.49 -4.57 3.27
C GLY A 32 -18.79 -5.17 3.80
N LEU A 33 -19.00 -6.48 3.64
CA LEU A 33 -20.16 -7.18 4.22
C LEU A 33 -19.85 -7.62 5.65
N HIS A 34 -20.83 -7.49 6.54
CA HIS A 34 -20.78 -8.15 7.84
C HIS A 34 -21.02 -9.64 7.64
N VAL A 35 -20.12 -10.50 8.13
CA VAL A 35 -20.17 -11.95 7.90
C VAL A 35 -19.91 -12.71 9.19
N GLU A 36 -20.82 -13.62 9.53
CA GLU A 36 -20.68 -14.58 10.62
C GLU A 36 -20.59 -16.00 10.08
N VAL A 37 -19.62 -16.77 10.57
CA VAL A 37 -19.41 -18.16 10.18
C VAL A 37 -19.95 -19.06 11.29
N LEU A 38 -20.90 -19.92 10.93
CA LEU A 38 -21.52 -20.91 11.79
C LEU A 38 -20.95 -22.29 11.40
N ASP A 39 -19.75 -22.62 11.88
CA ASP A 39 -19.15 -23.94 11.68
C ASP A 39 -19.91 -24.98 12.51
N GLY A 40 -20.32 -26.08 11.87
CA GLY A 40 -21.05 -27.16 12.52
C GLY A 40 -20.31 -27.79 13.71
N ASP A 41 -18.97 -27.78 13.72
CA ASP A 41 -18.20 -28.30 14.86
C ASP A 41 -18.28 -27.36 16.08
N GLU A 42 -18.21 -26.04 15.85
CA GLU A 42 -18.31 -25.02 16.89
C GLU A 42 -19.75 -24.86 17.40
N VAL A 43 -20.74 -24.95 16.51
CA VAL A 43 -22.15 -24.92 16.94
C VAL A 43 -22.47 -26.14 17.82
N ARG A 44 -21.83 -27.29 17.60
CA ARG A 44 -22.00 -28.50 18.43
C ARG A 44 -21.43 -28.37 19.84
N THR A 45 -20.38 -27.57 20.05
CA THR A 45 -19.81 -27.37 21.40
C THR A 45 -20.68 -26.47 22.27
N HIS A 46 -21.44 -25.56 21.67
CA HIS A 46 -22.24 -24.56 22.39
C HIS A 46 -23.75 -24.77 22.27
N LEU A 47 -24.29 -24.66 21.05
CA LEU A 47 -25.73 -24.60 20.81
C LEU A 47 -26.39 -25.98 20.72
N SER A 48 -25.62 -26.99 20.31
CA SER A 48 -26.08 -28.37 20.11
C SER A 48 -25.42 -29.36 21.07
N LYS A 49 -24.92 -28.87 22.21
CA LYS A 49 -24.35 -29.72 23.27
C LYS A 49 -25.39 -30.74 23.74
N GLY A 50 -25.00 -32.01 23.76
CA GLY A 50 -25.86 -33.13 24.16
C GLY A 50 -26.59 -33.84 23.02
N LEU A 51 -26.57 -33.31 21.79
CA LEU A 51 -27.08 -34.04 20.62
C LEU A 51 -26.08 -35.12 20.19
N GLY A 52 -26.59 -36.34 19.96
CA GLY A 52 -25.84 -37.45 19.43
C GLY A 52 -25.61 -37.36 17.92
N PHE A 53 -25.56 -38.51 17.28
CA PHE A 53 -25.40 -38.67 15.83
C PHE A 53 -26.56 -39.43 15.19
N SER A 54 -27.67 -39.61 15.91
CA SER A 54 -28.89 -40.15 15.33
C SER A 54 -29.44 -39.24 14.22
N ARG A 55 -30.33 -39.76 13.38
CA ARG A 55 -31.01 -38.97 12.34
C ARG A 55 -31.72 -37.75 12.95
N GLU A 56 -32.48 -37.96 14.02
CA GLU A 56 -33.23 -36.89 14.71
C GLU A 56 -32.29 -35.83 15.32
N ASP A 57 -31.15 -36.24 15.89
CA ASP A 57 -30.14 -35.32 16.41
C ASP A 57 -29.49 -34.48 15.31
N ARG A 58 -29.22 -35.09 14.14
CA ARG A 58 -28.66 -34.40 12.97
C ARG A 58 -29.65 -33.39 12.42
N ASP A 59 -30.92 -33.77 12.30
CA ASP A 59 -32.00 -32.91 11.85
C ASP A 59 -32.17 -31.72 12.80
N THR A 60 -32.18 -31.98 14.11
CA THR A 60 -32.26 -30.94 15.15
C THR A 60 -31.06 -30.00 15.10
N ASN A 61 -29.84 -30.52 14.91
CA ASN A 61 -28.65 -29.69 14.77
C ASN A 61 -28.73 -28.77 13.55
N VAL A 62 -29.19 -29.28 12.40
CA VAL A 62 -29.39 -28.47 11.19
C VAL A 62 -30.44 -27.39 11.42
N ARG A 63 -31.58 -27.70 12.06
CA ARG A 63 -32.61 -26.70 12.40
C ARG A 63 -32.07 -25.60 13.32
N ARG A 64 -31.23 -25.96 14.30
CA ARG A 64 -30.59 -24.99 15.20
C ARG A 64 -29.64 -24.04 14.46
N ILE A 65 -28.81 -24.59 13.58
CA ILE A 65 -27.92 -23.79 12.71
C ILE A 65 -28.75 -22.84 11.84
N GLY A 66 -29.80 -23.34 11.20
CA GLY A 66 -30.67 -22.54 10.33
C GLY A 66 -31.43 -21.44 11.08
N PHE A 67 -31.88 -21.69 12.31
CA PHE A 67 -32.48 -20.66 13.16
C PHE A 67 -31.50 -19.50 13.42
N VAL A 68 -30.26 -19.79 13.81
CA VAL A 68 -29.24 -18.75 14.06
C VAL A 68 -28.87 -18.04 12.76
N ALA A 69 -28.65 -18.79 11.68
CA ALA A 69 -28.33 -18.23 10.35
C ALA A 69 -29.42 -17.25 9.87
N LYS A 70 -30.69 -17.60 10.10
CA LYS A 70 -31.82 -16.73 9.79
C LYS A 70 -31.81 -15.44 10.62
N LEU A 71 -31.47 -15.49 11.90
CA LEU A 71 -31.36 -14.29 12.74
C LEU A 71 -30.23 -13.36 12.27
N VAL A 72 -29.07 -13.92 11.93
CA VAL A 72 -27.94 -13.18 11.36
C VAL A 72 -28.32 -12.54 10.01
N ALA A 73 -28.98 -13.28 9.12
CA ALA A 73 -29.43 -12.72 7.85
C ALA A 73 -30.45 -11.58 8.05
N ARG A 74 -31.36 -11.72 9.01
CA ARG A 74 -32.36 -10.70 9.34
C ARG A 74 -31.76 -9.42 9.92
N SER A 75 -30.59 -9.48 10.56
CA SER A 75 -29.89 -8.27 11.03
C SER A 75 -29.15 -7.51 9.93
N GLY A 76 -29.16 -8.02 8.69
CA GLY A 76 -28.49 -7.42 7.54
C GLY A 76 -27.09 -7.98 7.25
N ALA A 77 -26.66 -9.02 7.98
CA ALA A 77 -25.37 -9.68 7.78
C ALA A 77 -25.47 -10.92 6.86
N CYS A 78 -24.34 -11.42 6.39
CA CYS A 78 -24.21 -12.71 5.72
C CYS A 78 -23.91 -13.80 6.75
N ALA A 79 -24.74 -14.85 6.81
CA ALA A 79 -24.44 -16.05 7.58
C ALA A 79 -23.85 -17.13 6.67
N ILE A 80 -22.65 -17.62 6.98
CA ILE A 80 -22.03 -18.75 6.27
C ILE A 80 -22.12 -19.97 7.17
N THR A 81 -22.82 -21.02 6.74
CA THR A 81 -22.98 -22.24 7.54
C THR A 81 -22.20 -23.38 6.92
N GLY A 82 -21.49 -24.17 7.74
CA GLY A 82 -20.76 -25.36 7.29
C GLY A 82 -21.16 -26.62 8.06
N ALA A 83 -22.16 -27.37 7.57
CA ALA A 83 -22.59 -28.62 8.18
C ALA A 83 -22.74 -29.73 7.13
N ILE A 84 -22.56 -31.00 7.51
CA ILE A 84 -22.78 -32.12 6.58
C ILE A 84 -24.21 -32.08 6.03
N SER A 85 -25.20 -31.80 6.90
CA SER A 85 -26.61 -31.62 6.54
C SER A 85 -27.11 -32.68 5.53
N PRO A 86 -27.03 -33.99 5.85
CA PRO A 86 -27.07 -35.07 4.85
C PRO A 86 -28.42 -35.27 4.17
N PHE A 87 -29.54 -34.92 4.82
CA PHE A 87 -30.89 -35.18 4.31
C PHE A 87 -31.44 -33.95 3.57
N ARG A 88 -31.94 -34.13 2.34
CA ARG A 88 -32.50 -33.02 1.54
C ARG A 88 -33.67 -32.35 2.22
N ALA A 89 -34.60 -33.14 2.75
CA ALA A 89 -35.84 -32.63 3.36
C ALA A 89 -35.58 -31.55 4.41
N ILE A 90 -34.49 -31.67 5.19
CA ILE A 90 -34.16 -30.68 6.21
C ILE A 90 -33.50 -29.43 5.61
N ARG A 91 -32.68 -29.58 4.56
CA ARG A 91 -32.12 -28.43 3.84
C ARG A 91 -33.22 -27.65 3.13
N ASP A 92 -34.19 -28.35 2.54
CA ASP A 92 -35.37 -27.76 1.90
C ASP A 92 -36.26 -27.03 2.93
N GLU A 93 -36.40 -27.60 4.14
CA GLU A 93 -37.06 -26.93 5.27
C GLU A 93 -36.37 -25.60 5.62
N GLN A 94 -35.02 -25.56 5.68
CA GLN A 94 -34.29 -24.33 5.96
C GLN A 94 -34.40 -23.32 4.81
N ARG A 95 -34.29 -23.78 3.56
CA ARG A 95 -34.48 -22.98 2.35
C ARG A 95 -35.85 -22.30 2.33
N ALA A 96 -36.91 -23.02 2.68
CA ALA A 96 -38.27 -22.47 2.74
C ALA A 96 -38.44 -21.38 3.82
N GLN A 97 -37.61 -21.40 4.88
CA GLN A 97 -37.70 -20.47 6.00
C GLN A 97 -36.79 -19.24 5.86
N ILE A 98 -35.84 -19.25 4.92
CA ILE A 98 -34.83 -18.21 4.72
C ILE A 98 -35.02 -17.60 3.33
N GLU A 99 -35.44 -16.35 3.27
CA GLU A 99 -35.78 -15.66 2.02
C GLU A 99 -34.61 -15.61 1.02
N ARG A 100 -33.40 -15.30 1.51
CA ARG A 100 -32.18 -15.16 0.71
C ARG A 100 -31.21 -16.30 1.03
N PHE A 101 -31.49 -17.49 0.51
CA PHE A 101 -30.76 -18.73 0.78
C PHE A 101 -29.99 -19.21 -0.45
N VAL A 102 -28.69 -19.47 -0.29
CA VAL A 102 -27.80 -19.95 -1.34
C VAL A 102 -27.17 -21.27 -0.90
N GLU A 103 -27.59 -22.38 -1.50
CA GLU A 103 -27.03 -23.70 -1.22
C GLU A 103 -25.79 -23.96 -2.07
N VAL A 104 -24.68 -24.23 -1.39
CA VAL A 104 -23.39 -24.57 -1.99
C VAL A 104 -23.10 -26.03 -1.71
N TYR A 105 -23.13 -26.85 -2.75
CA TYR A 105 -22.80 -28.26 -2.66
C TYR A 105 -21.30 -28.49 -2.92
N CYS A 106 -20.57 -28.89 -1.88
CA CYS A 106 -19.20 -29.40 -1.99
C CYS A 106 -19.22 -30.89 -2.36
N ALA A 107 -19.14 -31.16 -3.65
CA ALA A 107 -19.08 -32.51 -4.21
C ALA A 107 -17.64 -33.02 -4.21
N ALA A 108 -17.44 -34.25 -3.75
CA ALA A 108 -16.19 -35.00 -3.87
C ALA A 108 -16.50 -36.50 -3.76
N THR A 109 -15.72 -37.33 -4.44
CA THR A 109 -15.83 -38.79 -4.33
C THR A 109 -15.40 -39.30 -2.95
N ILE A 110 -15.98 -40.40 -2.47
CA ILE A 110 -15.62 -41.00 -1.18
C ILE A 110 -14.13 -41.37 -1.15
N ASP A 111 -13.60 -41.91 -2.25
CA ASP A 111 -12.19 -42.28 -2.36
C ASP A 111 -11.27 -41.07 -2.14
N ALA A 112 -11.56 -39.94 -2.79
CA ALA A 112 -10.80 -38.69 -2.59
C ALA A 112 -10.91 -38.16 -1.15
N LEU A 113 -12.06 -38.34 -0.50
CA LEU A 113 -12.26 -37.92 0.90
C LEU A 113 -11.53 -38.85 1.89
N ALA A 114 -11.51 -40.15 1.60
CA ALA A 114 -10.81 -41.16 2.39
C ALA A 114 -9.29 -41.03 2.25
N GLU A 115 -8.78 -40.57 1.11
CA GLU A 115 -7.36 -40.25 0.93
C GLU A 115 -6.95 -39.01 1.74
N ARG A 116 -7.78 -37.96 1.74
CA ARG A 116 -7.52 -36.73 2.50
C ARG A 116 -7.58 -36.94 4.01
N ASP A 117 -8.58 -37.71 4.45
CA ASP A 117 -9.00 -38.03 5.82
C ASP A 117 -8.36 -37.19 6.95
N PRO A 118 -8.57 -35.86 6.98
CA PRO A 118 -7.83 -34.95 7.86
C PRO A 118 -8.10 -35.20 9.35
N LYS A 119 -9.20 -35.90 9.66
CA LYS A 119 -9.63 -36.23 11.02
C LYS A 119 -9.54 -37.74 11.32
N GLY A 120 -9.04 -38.55 10.39
CA GLY A 120 -8.98 -40.01 10.55
C GLY A 120 -10.35 -40.69 10.66
N LEU A 121 -11.43 -40.04 10.20
CA LEU A 121 -12.80 -40.50 10.35
C LEU A 121 -13.19 -41.52 9.28
N TYR A 122 -12.71 -41.36 8.05
CA TYR A 122 -13.00 -42.30 6.97
C TYR A 122 -12.34 -43.66 7.22
N ARG A 123 -11.08 -43.67 7.69
CA ARG A 123 -10.38 -44.89 8.08
C ARG A 123 -11.16 -45.69 9.13
N LYS A 124 -11.66 -45.00 10.17
CA LYS A 124 -12.43 -45.62 11.26
C LYS A 124 -13.81 -46.09 10.81
N ALA A 125 -14.48 -45.32 9.95
CA ALA A 125 -15.78 -45.71 9.38
C ALA A 125 -15.66 -46.95 8.48
N LEU A 126 -14.65 -47.01 7.62
CA LEU A 126 -14.39 -48.16 6.74
C LEU A 126 -13.98 -49.42 7.52
N ALA A 127 -13.33 -49.25 8.68
CA ALA A 127 -13.03 -50.34 9.61
C ALA A 127 -14.25 -50.79 10.46
N GLY A 128 -15.41 -50.13 10.34
CA GLY A 128 -16.61 -50.42 11.11
C GLY A 128 -16.58 -49.93 12.57
N GLU A 129 -15.59 -49.13 12.94
CA GLU A 129 -15.45 -48.55 14.29
C GLU A 129 -16.42 -47.38 14.53
N ILE A 130 -16.79 -46.65 13.47
CA ILE A 130 -17.80 -45.59 13.50
C ILE A 130 -19.02 -46.08 12.71
N LYS A 131 -20.17 -46.13 13.38
CA LYS A 131 -21.47 -46.45 12.77
C LYS A 131 -22.27 -45.17 12.47
N GLY A 132 -23.11 -45.22 11.44
CA GLY A 132 -23.96 -44.14 10.97
C GLY A 132 -23.18 -43.02 10.25
N PHE A 133 -22.03 -43.30 9.66
CA PHE A 133 -21.22 -42.29 8.97
C PHE A 133 -21.80 -41.96 7.59
N SER A 134 -22.14 -40.69 7.38
CA SER A 134 -22.78 -40.22 6.15
C SER A 134 -21.90 -40.50 4.93
N GLY A 135 -22.47 -41.16 3.91
CA GLY A 135 -21.79 -41.59 2.69
C GLY A 135 -21.14 -42.97 2.77
N ILE A 136 -21.05 -43.61 3.95
CA ILE A 136 -20.53 -44.98 4.10
C ILE A 136 -21.67 -45.92 4.48
N ASP A 137 -22.19 -45.79 5.70
CA ASP A 137 -23.24 -46.66 6.26
C ASP A 137 -24.51 -45.90 6.67
N ASP A 138 -24.55 -44.58 6.46
CA ASP A 138 -25.75 -43.73 6.50
C ASP A 138 -25.85 -42.91 5.20
N PRO A 139 -27.03 -42.71 4.59
CA PRO A 139 -27.11 -41.99 3.32
C PRO A 139 -26.73 -40.51 3.44
N TYR A 140 -26.08 -40.01 2.39
CA TYR A 140 -26.01 -38.59 2.09
C TYR A 140 -26.84 -38.37 0.83
N GLU A 141 -27.80 -37.46 0.88
CA GLU A 141 -28.67 -37.13 -0.24
C GLU A 141 -28.17 -35.82 -0.88
N PRO A 142 -27.48 -35.87 -2.04
CA PRO A 142 -27.01 -34.67 -2.72
C PRO A 142 -28.18 -33.75 -3.08
N PRO A 143 -28.01 -32.42 -3.02
CA PRO A 143 -29.06 -31.49 -3.45
C PRO A 143 -29.32 -31.65 -4.95
N VAL A 144 -30.59 -31.54 -5.34
CA VAL A 144 -31.02 -31.68 -6.74
C VAL A 144 -30.77 -30.40 -7.54
N SER A 145 -30.98 -29.25 -6.90
CA SER A 145 -30.87 -27.93 -7.52
C SER A 145 -30.16 -26.94 -6.58
N PRO A 146 -28.90 -27.18 -6.21
CA PRO A 146 -28.13 -26.19 -5.45
C PRO A 146 -27.85 -24.96 -6.33
N GLU A 147 -27.77 -23.78 -5.74
CA GLU A 147 -27.36 -22.57 -6.46
C GLU A 147 -25.93 -22.71 -6.99
N VAL A 148 -25.05 -23.41 -6.26
CA VAL A 148 -23.66 -23.67 -6.66
C VAL A 148 -23.27 -25.11 -6.36
N THR A 149 -22.63 -25.77 -7.32
CA THR A 149 -21.90 -27.03 -7.09
C THR A 149 -20.42 -26.80 -7.34
N VAL A 150 -19.58 -27.21 -6.39
CA VAL A 150 -18.12 -27.17 -6.49
C VAL A 150 -17.58 -28.59 -6.37
N TYR A 151 -16.76 -29.02 -7.34
CA TYR A 151 -16.15 -30.35 -7.38
C TYR A 151 -14.76 -30.29 -6.74
N THR A 152 -14.69 -30.38 -5.42
CA THR A 152 -13.45 -30.07 -4.68
C THR A 152 -12.35 -31.11 -4.85
N ASP A 153 -12.63 -32.24 -5.50
CA ASP A 153 -11.67 -33.25 -5.94
C ASP A 153 -11.12 -32.99 -7.36
N ARG A 154 -11.67 -32.02 -8.09
CA ARG A 154 -11.30 -31.68 -9.47
C ARG A 154 -10.95 -30.20 -9.65
N GLU A 155 -11.30 -29.36 -8.67
CA GLU A 155 -11.10 -27.92 -8.67
C GLU A 155 -10.10 -27.52 -7.59
N THR A 156 -9.35 -26.47 -7.87
CA THR A 156 -8.61 -25.72 -6.84
C THR A 156 -9.59 -24.99 -5.92
N LYS A 157 -9.11 -24.63 -4.72
CA LYS A 157 -9.94 -23.89 -3.75
C LYS A 157 -10.36 -22.53 -4.30
N GLU A 158 -9.50 -21.92 -5.11
CA GLU A 158 -9.68 -20.63 -5.77
C GLU A 158 -10.75 -20.70 -6.87
N GLU A 159 -10.75 -21.75 -7.70
CA GLU A 159 -11.79 -21.98 -8.71
C GLU A 159 -13.16 -22.21 -8.07
N SER A 160 -13.21 -23.04 -7.03
CA SER A 160 -14.45 -23.28 -6.27
C SER A 160 -14.96 -21.99 -5.61
N LEU A 161 -14.07 -21.19 -5.00
CA LEU A 161 -14.44 -19.89 -4.44
C LEU A 161 -14.99 -18.94 -5.51
N ALA A 162 -14.34 -18.86 -6.68
CA ALA A 162 -14.75 -18.00 -7.78
C ALA A 162 -16.17 -18.35 -8.28
N LYS A 163 -16.50 -19.64 -8.40
CA LYS A 163 -17.86 -20.09 -8.75
C LYS A 163 -18.90 -19.62 -7.75
N ILE A 164 -18.58 -19.73 -6.45
CA ILE A 164 -19.48 -19.30 -5.38
C ILE A 164 -19.72 -17.79 -5.45
N LEU A 165 -18.65 -17.00 -5.58
CA LEU A 165 -18.74 -15.54 -5.70
C LEU A 165 -19.53 -15.12 -6.94
N GLY A 166 -19.23 -15.71 -8.11
CA GLY A 166 -19.95 -15.43 -9.35
C GLY A 166 -21.45 -15.67 -9.21
N LYS A 167 -21.86 -16.73 -8.50
CA LYS A 167 -23.29 -16.98 -8.25
C LYS A 167 -23.90 -15.97 -7.27
N LEU A 168 -23.19 -15.60 -6.21
CA LEU A 168 -23.66 -14.57 -5.27
C LEU A 168 -23.84 -13.22 -5.96
N GLU A 169 -23.00 -12.93 -6.94
CA GLU A 169 -23.09 -11.74 -7.79
C GLU A 169 -24.29 -11.80 -8.74
N GLU A 170 -24.47 -12.93 -9.44
CA GLU A 170 -25.61 -13.19 -10.33
C GLU A 170 -26.95 -13.03 -9.60
N LEU A 171 -27.03 -13.56 -8.37
CA LEU A 171 -28.21 -13.48 -7.52
C LEU A 171 -28.38 -12.11 -6.83
N GLY A 172 -27.46 -11.16 -7.05
CA GLY A 172 -27.51 -9.82 -6.46
C GLY A 172 -27.35 -9.80 -4.93
N HIS A 173 -26.76 -10.84 -4.34
CA HIS A 173 -26.34 -10.85 -2.93
C HIS A 173 -25.05 -10.05 -2.72
N VAL A 174 -24.22 -10.00 -3.75
CA VAL A 174 -22.95 -9.28 -3.79
C VAL A 174 -22.92 -8.47 -5.09
N ARG A 175 -22.25 -7.32 -5.11
CA ARG A 175 -22.08 -6.55 -6.36
C ARG A 175 -21.13 -7.31 -7.28
N ALA A 176 -21.50 -7.42 -8.57
CA ALA A 176 -20.70 -8.09 -9.59
C ALA A 176 -19.28 -7.50 -9.67
N GLY A 177 -18.27 -8.35 -9.51
CA GLY A 177 -16.87 -7.98 -9.57
C GLY A 177 -16.40 -8.01 -11.03
N GLY A 178 -16.10 -6.84 -11.61
CA GLY A 178 -15.18 -6.80 -12.74
C GLY A 178 -13.85 -7.43 -12.31
N ARG A 179 -13.26 -8.28 -13.17
CA ARG A 179 -11.90 -8.85 -13.06
C ARG A 179 -11.01 -7.97 -12.18
N ALA A 180 -10.66 -8.47 -10.99
CA ALA A 180 -9.77 -7.81 -10.03
C ALA A 180 -9.82 -6.28 -10.12
N GLN A 181 -10.98 -5.67 -9.90
CA GLN A 181 -10.94 -4.30 -9.43
C GLN A 181 -10.25 -4.36 -8.08
N GLN A 182 -9.03 -3.81 -8.04
CA GLN A 182 -8.40 -3.32 -6.84
C GLN A 182 -9.49 -2.82 -5.88
N PRO A 183 -9.41 -3.15 -4.56
CA PRO A 183 -10.41 -2.75 -3.57
C PRO A 183 -10.82 -1.34 -3.92
N SER A 184 -12.11 -1.06 -4.20
CA SER A 184 -12.52 0.25 -4.69
C SER A 184 -11.86 1.30 -3.81
N THR A 185 -10.79 1.91 -4.29
CA THR A 185 -9.95 2.66 -3.36
C THR A 185 -10.74 3.92 -3.16
N LEU A 186 -11.37 4.05 -1.99
CA LEU A 186 -11.84 5.35 -1.52
C LEU A 186 -10.68 6.36 -1.51
N LEU A 187 -9.44 5.86 -1.45
CA LEU A 187 -8.22 6.61 -1.69
C LEU A 187 -8.17 7.19 -3.11
N VAL A 188 -7.50 8.33 -3.21
CA VAL A 188 -7.18 9.00 -4.48
C VAL A 188 -6.60 8.01 -5.51
N ARG A 189 -6.92 8.18 -6.79
CA ARG A 189 -6.27 7.40 -7.86
C ARG A 189 -4.78 7.75 -7.97
N PRO A 190 -3.91 6.79 -8.36
CA PRO A 190 -2.53 7.10 -8.69
C PRO A 190 -2.43 8.19 -9.75
N HIS A 191 -1.31 8.89 -9.75
CA HIS A 191 -1.02 9.90 -10.75
C HIS A 191 -0.91 9.24 -12.14
N GLY A 192 -1.63 9.77 -13.13
CA GLY A 192 -1.80 9.11 -14.44
C GLY A 192 -2.84 7.97 -14.46
N GLY A 193 -3.54 7.71 -13.36
CA GLY A 193 -4.69 6.81 -13.27
C GLY A 193 -4.41 5.44 -12.66
N GLU A 194 -3.20 4.90 -12.85
CA GLU A 194 -2.77 3.60 -12.33
C GLU A 194 -1.30 3.61 -11.89
N LEU A 195 -0.94 2.65 -11.03
CA LEU A 195 0.45 2.47 -10.63
C LEU A 195 1.21 1.73 -11.73
N VAL A 196 2.35 2.30 -12.14
CA VAL A 196 3.26 1.75 -13.14
C VAL A 196 4.50 1.22 -12.43
N LEU A 197 4.51 -0.08 -12.12
CA LEU A 197 5.66 -0.73 -11.51
C LEU A 197 6.60 -1.25 -12.60
N ARG A 198 7.88 -0.90 -12.51
CA ARG A 198 8.90 -1.35 -13.48
C ARG A 198 9.76 -2.51 -12.97
N ALA A 199 9.49 -3.00 -11.77
CA ALA A 199 10.07 -4.25 -11.29
C ALA A 199 9.49 -5.45 -12.07
N VAL A 200 10.36 -6.29 -12.61
CA VAL A 200 9.93 -7.50 -13.32
C VAL A 200 9.44 -8.59 -12.36
N ALA A 201 8.56 -9.44 -12.86
CA ALA A 201 8.03 -10.57 -12.11
C ALA A 201 9.18 -11.49 -11.65
N PRO A 202 9.10 -12.09 -10.44
CA PRO A 202 10.15 -12.95 -9.90
C PRO A 202 10.63 -14.05 -10.87
N ALA A 203 9.70 -14.64 -11.63
CA ALA A 203 10.00 -15.69 -12.61
C ALA A 203 10.86 -15.24 -13.80
N LEU A 204 10.92 -13.93 -14.10
CA LEU A 204 11.68 -13.37 -15.23
C LEU A 204 13.02 -12.76 -14.82
N ARG A 205 13.31 -12.65 -13.51
CA ARG A 205 14.49 -11.93 -13.02
C ARG A 205 15.79 -12.56 -13.48
N GLU A 206 15.93 -13.87 -13.33
CA GLU A 206 17.15 -14.59 -13.70
C GLU A 206 17.41 -14.51 -15.20
N ALA A 207 16.38 -14.77 -16.02
CA ALA A 207 16.47 -14.67 -17.47
C ALA A 207 16.89 -13.26 -17.94
N LEU A 208 16.30 -12.20 -17.37
CA LEU A 208 16.66 -10.83 -17.73
C LEU A 208 18.05 -10.44 -17.21
N ALA A 209 18.46 -10.94 -16.04
CA ALA A 209 19.80 -10.73 -15.51
C ALA A 209 20.89 -11.38 -16.38
N GLU A 210 20.65 -12.59 -16.90
CA GLU A 210 21.56 -13.25 -17.84
C GLU A 210 21.63 -12.49 -19.17
N HIS A 211 20.48 -12.06 -19.70
CA HIS A 211 20.41 -11.23 -20.91
C HIS A 211 21.17 -9.91 -20.75
N ALA A 212 21.04 -9.25 -19.60
CA ALA A 212 21.74 -8.00 -19.30
C ALA A 212 23.27 -8.12 -19.37
N ARG A 213 23.86 -9.31 -19.19
CA ARG A 213 25.32 -9.50 -19.24
C ARG A 213 25.92 -9.37 -20.64
N VAL A 214 25.11 -9.57 -21.69
CA VAL A 214 25.57 -9.47 -23.08
C VAL A 214 25.26 -8.13 -23.73
N LEU A 215 24.53 -7.25 -23.04
CA LEU A 215 24.15 -5.93 -23.55
C LEU A 215 25.26 -4.89 -23.33
N PRO A 216 25.28 -3.81 -24.13
CA PRO A 216 26.03 -2.61 -23.80
C PRO A 216 25.63 -2.12 -22.40
N VAL A 217 26.60 -1.62 -21.63
CA VAL A 217 26.36 -1.23 -20.23
C VAL A 217 26.43 0.28 -20.07
N ILE A 218 25.45 0.81 -19.36
CA ILE A 218 25.40 2.18 -18.87
C ILE A 218 25.69 2.17 -17.37
N GLU A 219 26.74 2.86 -16.96
CA GLU A 219 27.02 3.12 -15.54
C GLU A 219 26.05 4.18 -15.02
N LEU A 220 25.37 3.86 -13.93
CA LEU A 220 24.47 4.78 -13.25
C LEU A 220 25.28 5.72 -12.35
N ASP A 221 24.89 6.99 -12.35
CA ASP A 221 25.30 7.91 -11.28
C ASP A 221 24.40 7.76 -10.05
N ALA A 222 24.76 8.44 -8.96
CA ALA A 222 24.05 8.35 -7.69
C ALA A 222 22.56 8.73 -7.80
N GLU A 223 22.20 9.63 -8.72
CA GLU A 223 20.81 10.06 -8.91
C GLU A 223 20.01 9.04 -9.72
N ALA A 224 20.57 8.54 -10.81
CA ALA A 224 19.94 7.54 -11.65
C ALA A 224 19.74 6.20 -10.93
N GLU A 225 20.66 5.80 -10.04
CA GLU A 225 20.47 4.63 -9.16
C GLU A 225 19.17 4.70 -8.34
N ILE A 226 18.87 5.89 -7.85
CA ILE A 226 17.70 6.14 -7.01
C ILE A 226 16.45 6.24 -7.85
N ASP A 227 16.52 6.87 -9.02
CA ASP A 227 15.41 6.92 -9.95
C ASP A 227 15.01 5.51 -10.44
N VAL A 228 15.98 4.62 -10.67
CA VAL A 228 15.72 3.20 -10.97
C VAL A 228 14.90 2.52 -9.88
N GLU A 229 15.21 2.76 -8.59
CA GLU A 229 14.40 2.19 -7.50
C GLU A 229 13.01 2.83 -7.42
N HIS A 230 12.86 4.12 -7.75
CA HIS A 230 11.55 4.77 -7.84
C HIS A 230 10.69 4.19 -8.98
N PHE A 231 11.29 3.87 -10.14
CA PHE A 231 10.62 3.16 -11.23
C PHE A 231 10.23 1.73 -10.80
N ALA A 232 11.14 1.01 -10.15
CA ALA A 232 10.88 -0.35 -9.67
C ALA A 232 9.62 -0.42 -8.79
N LYS A 233 9.48 0.56 -7.88
CA LYS A 233 8.37 0.68 -6.93
C LYS A 233 7.07 1.22 -7.54
N GLY A 234 7.15 1.89 -8.68
CA GLY A 234 6.06 2.70 -9.22
C GLY A 234 5.81 4.00 -8.45
N THR A 235 6.80 4.48 -7.69
CA THR A 235 6.72 5.75 -6.98
C THR A 235 6.59 6.93 -7.94
N TYR A 236 7.24 6.83 -9.10
CA TYR A 236 7.18 7.83 -10.18
C TYR A 236 6.07 7.56 -11.20
N SER A 237 5.05 6.77 -10.87
CA SER A 237 3.89 6.61 -11.77
C SER A 237 3.38 7.98 -12.23
N PRO A 238 3.15 8.19 -13.54
CA PRO A 238 3.05 7.19 -14.61
C PRO A 238 4.34 6.86 -15.37
N LEU A 239 5.50 7.38 -14.94
CA LEU A 239 6.75 7.18 -15.68
C LEU A 239 7.13 5.71 -15.77
N LYS A 240 7.56 5.32 -16.97
CA LYS A 240 8.06 3.96 -17.27
C LYS A 240 9.58 3.85 -17.29
N GLY A 241 10.27 4.99 -17.20
CA GLY A 241 11.72 5.09 -17.26
C GLY A 241 12.16 6.53 -17.43
N PHE A 242 13.36 6.71 -17.97
CA PHE A 242 13.98 8.02 -18.13
C PHE A 242 13.37 8.79 -19.31
N LEU A 243 13.23 10.10 -19.16
CA LEU A 243 12.55 10.95 -20.14
C LEU A 243 13.34 11.08 -21.44
N GLY A 244 12.64 10.93 -22.57
CA GLY A 244 13.14 11.35 -23.89
C GLY A 244 13.16 12.87 -24.03
N GLU A 245 13.70 13.37 -25.14
CA GLU A 245 13.94 14.79 -25.39
C GLU A 245 12.65 15.60 -25.33
N LYS A 246 11.56 15.08 -25.90
CA LYS A 246 10.28 15.79 -25.93
C LYS A 246 9.67 15.98 -24.55
N ASP A 247 9.62 14.89 -23.76
CA ASP A 247 9.16 14.95 -22.37
C ASP A 247 10.07 15.85 -21.54
N PHE A 248 11.40 15.75 -21.71
CA PHE A 248 12.36 16.61 -21.05
C PHE A 248 12.07 18.09 -21.32
N LEU A 249 12.01 18.50 -22.59
CA LEU A 249 11.79 19.89 -22.98
C LEU A 249 10.48 20.43 -22.43
N ARG A 250 9.42 19.61 -22.48
CA ARG A 250 8.09 20.02 -22.01
C ARG A 250 8.02 20.08 -20.49
N VAL A 251 8.63 19.15 -19.77
CA VAL A 251 8.73 19.19 -18.31
C VAL A 251 9.49 20.42 -17.85
N VAL A 252 10.59 20.77 -18.53
CA VAL A 252 11.36 21.97 -18.20
C VAL A 252 10.54 23.24 -18.45
N ARG A 253 9.90 23.39 -19.61
CA ARG A 253 9.21 24.62 -20.02
C ARG A 253 7.81 24.80 -19.43
N GLU A 254 7.10 23.69 -19.20
CA GLU A 254 5.67 23.70 -18.88
C GLU A 254 5.34 22.89 -17.62
N MET A 255 6.30 22.14 -17.07
CA MET A 255 6.05 21.17 -15.98
C MET A 255 5.02 20.11 -16.37
N ARG A 256 5.11 19.59 -17.60
CA ARG A 256 4.19 18.59 -18.16
C ARG A 256 4.92 17.58 -19.02
N LEU A 257 4.46 16.33 -19.00
CA LEU A 257 4.85 15.29 -19.97
C LEU A 257 4.21 15.57 -21.33
N GLU A 258 4.75 15.03 -22.43
CA GLU A 258 4.25 15.21 -23.81
C GLU A 258 2.74 14.93 -23.93
N ASN A 259 2.22 13.97 -23.17
CA ASN A 259 0.80 13.62 -23.16
C ASN A 259 -0.13 14.60 -22.41
N GLY A 260 0.41 15.63 -21.76
CA GLY A 260 -0.36 16.65 -21.04
C GLY A 260 -0.35 16.49 -19.53
N LEU A 261 0.06 15.34 -19.00
CA LEU A 261 0.02 15.09 -17.57
C LEU A 261 0.98 16.01 -16.81
N PRO A 262 0.54 16.57 -15.66
CA PRO A 262 1.40 17.32 -14.76
C PRO A 262 2.64 16.53 -14.37
N TRP A 263 3.84 17.09 -14.58
CA TRP A 263 5.06 16.46 -14.10
C TRP A 263 6.17 17.50 -13.90
N PRO A 264 6.67 17.69 -12.68
CA PRO A 264 7.42 18.89 -12.35
C PRO A 264 8.91 18.82 -12.64
N LEU A 265 9.53 17.63 -12.70
CA LEU A 265 10.99 17.48 -12.71
C LEU A 265 11.46 16.50 -13.79
N PRO A 266 12.46 16.85 -14.60
CA PRO A 266 12.92 15.93 -15.65
C PRO A 266 13.71 14.77 -15.03
N ILE A 267 13.24 13.53 -15.17
CA ILE A 267 13.96 12.35 -14.66
C ILE A 267 14.86 11.80 -15.78
N THR A 268 16.17 12.00 -15.67
CA THR A 268 17.12 11.83 -16.79
C THR A 268 18.27 10.86 -16.47
N LEU A 269 18.77 10.15 -17.48
CA LEU A 269 19.93 9.27 -17.39
C LEU A 269 21.10 9.84 -18.20
N PRO A 270 22.11 10.45 -17.57
CA PRO A 270 23.27 10.98 -18.27
C PRO A 270 24.28 9.88 -18.62
N VAL A 271 24.93 10.03 -19.77
CA VAL A 271 26.04 9.17 -20.22
C VAL A 271 27.17 10.02 -20.81
N SER A 272 28.39 9.47 -20.84
CA SER A 272 29.50 10.11 -21.56
C SER A 272 29.33 9.99 -23.08
N GLU A 273 30.09 10.76 -23.85
CA GLU A 273 30.10 10.68 -25.32
C GLU A 273 30.51 9.30 -25.81
N GLU A 274 31.51 8.70 -25.16
CA GLU A 274 32.03 7.39 -25.49
C GLU A 274 30.97 6.32 -25.24
N ALA A 275 30.27 6.39 -24.10
CA ALA A 275 29.18 5.48 -23.78
C ALA A 275 28.00 5.66 -24.77
N ALA A 276 27.64 6.91 -25.10
CA ALA A 276 26.58 7.18 -26.07
C ALA A 276 26.87 6.58 -27.45
N GLY A 277 28.13 6.59 -27.91
CA GLY A 277 28.53 6.00 -29.19
C GLY A 277 28.34 4.48 -29.28
N ALA A 278 28.26 3.79 -28.14
CA ALA A 278 27.99 2.35 -28.07
C ALA A 278 26.49 2.01 -28.04
N LEU A 279 25.62 3.00 -27.82
CA LEU A 279 24.16 2.84 -27.72
C LEU A 279 23.50 3.05 -29.08
N ARG A 280 22.32 2.44 -29.25
CA ARG A 280 21.49 2.58 -30.46
C ARG A 280 20.02 2.73 -30.05
N ILE A 281 19.32 3.66 -30.69
CA ILE A 281 17.88 3.80 -30.54
C ILE A 281 17.18 2.53 -31.04
N GLY A 282 16.19 2.05 -30.28
CA GLY A 282 15.48 0.78 -30.51
C GLY A 282 16.23 -0.46 -30.02
N ALA A 283 17.40 -0.29 -29.38
CA ALA A 283 18.16 -1.38 -28.77
C ALA A 283 18.11 -1.30 -27.23
N GLU A 284 18.49 -2.39 -26.58
CA GLU A 284 18.55 -2.48 -25.13
C GLU A 284 19.96 -2.24 -24.61
N ALA A 285 20.06 -1.68 -23.40
CA ALA A 285 21.29 -1.55 -22.64
C ALA A 285 21.07 -1.97 -21.18
N ALA A 286 22.09 -2.55 -20.56
CA ALA A 286 22.05 -2.89 -19.14
C ALA A 286 22.45 -1.69 -18.28
N LEU A 287 21.79 -1.53 -17.14
CA LEU A 287 22.08 -0.49 -16.16
C LEU A 287 22.89 -1.09 -15.00
N ARG A 288 24.06 -0.52 -14.74
CA ARG A 288 24.99 -0.96 -13.69
C ARG A 288 25.13 0.11 -12.61
N THR A 289 24.99 -0.29 -11.36
CA THR A 289 25.24 0.57 -10.21
C THR A 289 26.73 0.79 -10.00
N ARG A 290 27.10 1.83 -9.24
CA ARG A 290 28.49 2.19 -8.90
C ARG A 290 29.25 1.10 -8.14
N ASP A 291 28.53 0.21 -7.45
CA ASP A 291 29.10 -0.98 -6.80
C ASP A 291 29.27 -2.19 -7.76
N GLY A 292 29.02 -2.00 -9.05
CA GLY A 292 29.25 -2.97 -10.12
C GLY A 292 28.10 -3.94 -10.40
N ARG A 293 26.96 -3.83 -9.70
CA ARG A 293 25.82 -4.75 -9.90
C ARG A 293 24.98 -4.32 -11.12
N LEU A 294 24.61 -5.30 -11.95
CA LEU A 294 23.59 -5.08 -12.97
C LEU A 294 22.22 -5.12 -12.32
N VAL A 295 21.40 -4.08 -12.53
CA VAL A 295 20.12 -3.94 -11.81
C VAL A 295 18.89 -3.86 -12.69
N ALA A 296 19.05 -3.39 -13.92
CA ALA A 296 17.95 -3.17 -14.83
C ALA A 296 18.41 -3.23 -16.29
N VAL A 297 17.45 -3.31 -17.21
CA VAL A 297 17.62 -3.09 -18.64
C VAL A 297 16.82 -1.86 -19.03
N ILE A 298 17.37 -1.02 -19.92
CA ILE A 298 16.66 0.09 -20.56
C ILE A 298 16.48 -0.21 -22.05
N GLU A 299 15.26 -0.04 -22.55
CA GLU A 299 14.98 0.05 -23.99
C GLU A 299 15.21 1.50 -24.43
N VAL A 300 16.26 1.73 -25.22
CA VAL A 300 16.70 3.07 -25.60
C VAL A 300 15.76 3.64 -26.66
N ASN A 301 14.92 4.58 -26.27
CA ASN A 301 13.98 5.27 -27.17
C ASN A 301 14.56 6.57 -27.71
N ASP A 302 15.46 7.18 -26.97
CA ASP A 302 16.01 8.48 -27.30
C ASP A 302 17.46 8.65 -26.83
N LEU A 303 18.25 9.38 -27.60
CA LEU A 303 19.64 9.77 -27.32
C LEU A 303 19.82 11.22 -27.74
N TYR A 304 19.90 12.13 -26.77
CA TYR A 304 19.83 13.56 -27.05
C TYR A 304 20.77 14.37 -26.18
N ARG A 305 21.13 15.55 -26.67
CA ARG A 305 21.92 16.52 -25.91
C ARG A 305 20.95 17.48 -25.21
N PRO A 306 21.01 17.63 -23.87
CA PRO A 306 20.08 18.49 -23.17
C PRO A 306 20.28 19.94 -23.62
N THR A 307 19.20 20.60 -24.04
CA THR A 307 19.21 22.04 -24.27
C THR A 307 19.41 22.75 -22.93
N ARG A 308 20.43 23.61 -22.83
CA ARG A 308 20.79 24.37 -21.62
C ARG A 308 20.22 25.79 -21.65
N GLY A 309 20.15 26.44 -20.49
CA GLY A 309 19.65 27.81 -20.34
C GLY A 309 18.14 27.90 -20.54
N LEU A 310 17.41 26.81 -20.30
CA LEU A 310 15.96 26.81 -20.45
C LEU A 310 15.31 27.48 -19.24
N VAL A 311 14.37 28.38 -19.49
CA VAL A 311 13.58 29.02 -18.43
C VAL A 311 12.24 28.29 -18.33
N GLY A 312 11.94 27.79 -17.14
CA GLY A 312 10.66 27.17 -16.82
C GLY A 312 9.61 28.18 -16.36
N PRO A 313 8.39 27.72 -16.04
CA PRO A 313 7.28 28.60 -15.64
C PRO A 313 7.49 29.25 -14.26
N LEU A 314 8.52 28.82 -13.51
CA LEU A 314 8.89 29.37 -12.22
C LEU A 314 9.88 30.55 -12.29
N GLY A 315 10.38 30.90 -13.48
CA GLY A 315 11.33 32.00 -13.68
C GLY A 315 12.81 31.58 -13.69
N GLU A 316 13.69 32.58 -13.71
CA GLU A 316 15.12 32.44 -14.12
C GLU A 316 16.05 31.71 -13.14
N VAL A 317 15.69 31.56 -11.86
CA VAL A 317 16.52 30.82 -10.89
C VAL A 317 15.70 29.72 -10.24
N ASP A 318 15.52 28.64 -11.00
CA ASP A 318 14.94 27.40 -10.50
C ASP A 318 16.06 26.47 -10.01
N PRO A 319 16.26 26.34 -8.68
CA PRO A 319 17.36 25.55 -8.12
C PRO A 319 17.25 24.07 -8.47
N ASP A 320 16.06 23.59 -8.83
CA ASP A 320 15.86 22.21 -9.24
C ASP A 320 16.31 21.99 -10.69
N LEU A 321 16.15 23.00 -11.55
CA LEU A 321 16.57 22.91 -12.96
C LEU A 321 18.09 23.06 -13.14
N ALA A 322 18.74 23.89 -12.32
CA ALA A 322 20.19 24.10 -12.36
C ALA A 322 20.98 22.79 -12.18
N ARG A 323 20.45 21.82 -11.41
CA ARG A 323 21.05 20.48 -11.28
C ARG A 323 21.03 19.70 -12.59
N HIS A 324 19.93 19.77 -13.34
CA HIS A 324 19.80 19.09 -14.63
C HIS A 324 20.74 19.66 -15.69
N GLU A 325 20.98 20.98 -15.68
CA GLU A 325 21.95 21.61 -16.58
C GLU A 325 23.39 21.14 -16.36
N ALA A 326 23.69 20.69 -15.14
CA ALA A 326 24.99 20.13 -14.76
C ALA A 326 25.13 18.63 -15.10
N ARG A 327 24.07 17.96 -15.58
CA ARG A 327 24.14 16.53 -15.94
C ARG A 327 24.87 16.32 -17.27
N GLY A 328 25.30 15.08 -17.49
CA GLY A 328 26.25 14.67 -18.53
C GLY A 328 25.95 15.16 -19.95
N PRO A 329 26.93 15.03 -20.87
CA PRO A 329 26.88 15.64 -22.20
C PRO A 329 25.77 15.07 -23.11
N VAL A 330 25.34 13.84 -22.85
CA VAL A 330 24.27 13.14 -23.57
C VAL A 330 23.33 12.50 -22.55
N LEU A 331 22.03 12.55 -22.82
CA LEU A 331 20.99 11.90 -22.04
C LEU A 331 20.37 10.74 -22.82
N VAL A 332 19.99 9.69 -22.09
CA VAL A 332 19.31 8.52 -22.61
C VAL A 332 17.87 8.53 -22.11
N GLY A 333 16.92 8.50 -23.05
CA GLY A 333 15.50 8.32 -22.77
C GLY A 333 15.08 6.90 -23.10
N GLY A 334 14.23 6.28 -22.27
CA GLY A 334 13.87 4.88 -22.48
C GLY A 334 13.05 4.25 -21.37
N GLU A 335 12.33 3.19 -21.71
CA GLU A 335 11.60 2.37 -20.75
C GLU A 335 12.57 1.50 -19.97
N VAL A 336 12.36 1.36 -18.65
CA VAL A 336 13.26 0.61 -17.77
C VAL A 336 12.56 -0.64 -17.25
N HIS A 337 13.29 -1.75 -17.15
CA HIS A 337 12.85 -3.01 -16.56
C HIS A 337 13.84 -3.43 -15.46
N VAL A 338 13.41 -3.38 -14.21
CA VAL A 338 14.26 -3.61 -13.04
C VAL A 338 14.14 -5.05 -12.57
N PHE A 339 15.26 -5.79 -12.58
CA PHE A 339 15.29 -7.19 -12.15
C PHE A 339 15.95 -7.40 -10.78
N GLU A 340 16.86 -6.51 -10.38
CA GLU A 340 17.49 -6.54 -9.06
C GLU A 340 17.17 -5.24 -8.32
N ARG A 341 16.66 -5.36 -7.09
CA ARG A 341 16.29 -4.20 -6.26
C ARG A 341 17.42 -3.86 -5.29
N ARG A 342 17.49 -2.61 -4.84
CA ARG A 342 18.45 -2.22 -3.81
C ARG A 342 18.21 -3.03 -2.53
N ALA A 343 19.26 -3.67 -2.01
CA ALA A 343 19.22 -4.34 -0.73
C ALA A 343 18.89 -3.33 0.38
N ARG A 344 18.01 -3.71 1.31
CA ARG A 344 17.52 -2.80 2.36
C ARG A 344 18.58 -2.65 3.45
N PRO A 345 18.99 -1.43 3.81
CA PRO A 345 19.74 -1.23 5.04
C PRO A 345 18.82 -1.57 6.22
N HIS A 346 19.21 -2.57 7.03
CA HIS A 346 18.73 -2.75 8.41
C HIS A 346 17.25 -3.10 8.66
N GLY A 347 16.57 -3.81 7.76
CA GLY A 347 15.24 -4.40 8.07
C GLY A 347 14.13 -3.37 8.32
N LEU A 348 14.33 -2.11 7.95
CA LEU A 348 13.34 -1.05 8.10
C LEU A 348 12.20 -1.22 7.07
N PRO A 349 10.95 -0.91 7.44
CA PRO A 349 9.81 -1.03 6.53
C PRO A 349 9.83 0.09 5.48
N ILE A 350 10.45 -0.17 4.33
CA ILE A 350 10.22 0.61 3.11
C ILE A 350 9.03 -0.01 2.40
N TYR A 351 7.93 0.75 2.33
CA TYR A 351 6.72 0.31 1.63
C TYR A 351 6.67 0.89 0.23
N ASP A 352 6.41 0.01 -0.74
CA ASP A 352 6.09 0.40 -2.10
C ASP A 352 4.67 1.03 -2.11
N PRO A 353 4.35 1.92 -3.07
CA PRO A 353 3.04 2.53 -3.22
C PRO A 353 1.86 1.55 -3.09
N ALA A 354 1.96 0.36 -3.71
CA ALA A 354 0.92 -0.67 -3.64
C ALA A 354 0.69 -1.16 -2.20
N THR A 355 1.76 -1.39 -1.44
CA THR A 355 1.69 -1.83 -0.04
C THR A 355 1.10 -0.74 0.85
N THR A 356 1.56 0.51 0.71
CA THR A 356 1.03 1.63 1.49
C THR A 356 -0.46 1.83 1.20
N ARG A 357 -0.88 1.79 -0.07
CA ARG A 357 -2.30 1.85 -0.45
C ARG A 357 -3.12 0.74 0.20
N ALA A 358 -2.63 -0.49 0.19
CA ALA A 358 -3.31 -1.61 0.84
C ALA A 358 -3.46 -1.38 2.36
N MET A 359 -2.42 -0.88 3.01
CA MET A 359 -2.45 -0.55 4.45
C MET A 359 -3.44 0.57 4.78
N LEU A 360 -3.52 1.61 3.96
CA LEU A 360 -4.46 2.71 4.13
C LEU A 360 -5.91 2.26 3.84
N ALA A 361 -6.10 1.46 2.79
CA ALA A 361 -7.41 0.93 2.42
C ALA A 361 -7.97 -0.03 3.47
N THR A 362 -7.12 -0.90 4.04
CA THR A 362 -7.53 -1.84 5.11
C THR A 362 -7.98 -1.10 6.38
N ARG A 363 -7.50 0.13 6.60
CA ARG A 363 -7.95 1.02 7.68
C ARG A 363 -9.23 1.79 7.36
N GLY A 364 -9.80 1.61 6.17
CA GLY A 364 -11.03 2.28 5.73
C GLY A 364 -10.85 3.77 5.43
N PHE A 365 -9.62 4.25 5.22
CA PHE A 365 -9.40 5.66 4.92
C PHE A 365 -9.90 6.05 3.53
N VAL A 366 -10.50 7.23 3.45
CA VAL A 366 -10.94 7.88 2.21
C VAL A 366 -9.98 9.02 1.89
N THR A 367 -9.81 9.94 2.84
CA THR A 367 -8.86 11.04 2.77
C THR A 367 -7.67 10.75 3.66
N VAL A 368 -6.48 10.89 3.10
CA VAL A 368 -5.21 10.71 3.80
C VAL A 368 -4.31 11.90 3.48
N ALA A 369 -3.67 12.46 4.52
CA ALA A 369 -2.61 13.45 4.37
C ALA A 369 -1.23 12.79 4.50
N GLY A 370 -0.40 12.96 3.47
CA GLY A 370 0.95 12.42 3.41
C GLY A 370 2.00 13.49 3.67
N THR A 371 3.04 13.18 4.45
CA THR A 371 4.27 13.98 4.50
C THR A 371 5.48 13.11 4.20
N ARG A 372 6.41 13.67 3.44
CA ARG A 372 7.72 13.08 3.15
C ARG A 372 8.76 13.97 3.81
N THR A 373 9.52 13.45 4.77
CA THR A 373 10.43 14.27 5.56
C THR A 373 11.76 13.59 5.85
N ARG A 374 12.81 14.39 5.91
CA ARG A 374 14.12 14.00 6.45
C ARG A 374 14.28 14.43 7.92
N SER A 375 13.42 15.32 8.41
CA SER A 375 13.56 15.97 9.70
C SER A 375 13.08 15.13 10.88
N LEU A 376 13.54 15.51 12.06
CA LEU A 376 13.01 15.02 13.34
C LEU A 376 11.55 15.45 13.56
N PRO A 377 10.77 14.66 14.34
CA PRO A 377 9.42 15.04 14.74
C PRO A 377 9.45 16.11 15.85
N ARG A 378 9.75 17.37 15.51
CA ARG A 378 9.66 18.47 16.47
C ARG A 378 8.20 18.80 16.73
N ARG A 379 7.96 19.66 17.72
CA ARG A 379 6.61 20.14 18.05
C ARG A 379 5.94 20.87 16.88
N ALA A 380 6.74 21.52 16.03
CA ALA A 380 6.30 22.13 14.79
C ALA A 380 5.69 21.10 13.83
N GLU A 381 6.44 20.05 13.46
CA GLU A 381 5.95 19.00 12.55
C GLU A 381 4.76 18.24 13.15
N GLU A 382 4.79 17.95 14.45
CA GLU A 382 3.65 17.33 15.17
C GLU A 382 2.38 18.17 15.02
N HIS A 383 2.48 19.49 15.23
CA HIS A 383 1.34 20.40 15.16
C HIS A 383 0.73 20.42 13.75
N LEU A 384 1.56 20.58 12.72
CA LEU A 384 1.09 20.63 11.34
C LEU A 384 0.46 19.31 10.89
N ALA A 385 1.04 18.18 11.30
CA ALA A 385 0.44 16.87 11.03
C ALA A 385 -0.92 16.69 11.73
N LYS A 386 -1.08 17.20 12.96
CA LYS A 386 -2.37 17.18 13.67
C LYS A 386 -3.41 18.05 12.99
N VAL A 387 -3.05 19.26 12.55
CA VAL A 387 -3.95 20.12 11.77
C VAL A 387 -4.43 19.41 10.50
N ALA A 388 -3.53 18.72 9.78
CA ALA A 388 -3.90 17.93 8.61
C ALA A 388 -4.81 16.73 8.95
N LEU A 389 -4.61 16.10 10.11
CA LEU A 389 -5.44 15.00 10.59
C LEU A 389 -6.87 15.44 10.94
N GLU A 390 -7.09 16.68 11.39
CA GLU A 390 -8.45 17.19 11.68
C GLU A 390 -9.34 17.25 10.41
N ILE A 391 -8.72 17.39 9.23
CA ILE A 391 -9.44 17.47 7.95
C ILE A 391 -9.33 16.19 7.11
N THR A 392 -8.66 15.15 7.62
CA THR A 392 -8.47 13.87 6.91
C THR A 392 -8.81 12.66 7.78
N GLY A 393 -8.99 11.49 7.14
CA GLY A 393 -9.25 10.24 7.85
C GLY A 393 -8.00 9.62 8.49
N GLY A 394 -6.82 9.90 7.94
CA GLY A 394 -5.55 9.36 8.44
C GLY A 394 -4.31 10.06 7.90
N LEU A 395 -3.16 9.70 8.45
CA LEU A 395 -1.85 10.22 8.10
C LEU A 395 -0.95 9.14 7.53
N TRP A 396 -0.11 9.53 6.59
CA TRP A 396 1.02 8.74 6.14
C TRP A 396 2.32 9.55 6.28
N PHE A 397 3.26 9.05 7.06
CA PHE A 397 4.59 9.65 7.16
C PHE A 397 5.59 8.76 6.45
N GLN A 398 6.37 9.38 5.56
CA GLN A 398 7.50 8.73 4.93
C GLN A 398 8.79 9.42 5.36
N ILE A 399 9.60 8.67 6.11
CA ILE A 399 10.88 9.14 6.62
C ILE A 399 11.94 8.77 5.60
N LEU A 400 12.58 9.78 5.03
CA LEU A 400 13.43 9.62 3.87
C LEU A 400 14.86 9.26 4.28
N GLU A 401 15.40 8.24 3.62
CA GLU A 401 16.82 7.92 3.59
C GLU A 401 17.56 8.96 2.74
N THR A 402 18.81 9.24 3.13
CA THR A 402 19.72 10.15 2.44
C THR A 402 20.89 9.34 1.88
N PHE A 403 21.35 9.66 0.66
CA PHE A 403 22.23 8.81 -0.13
C PHE A 403 23.71 9.07 0.12
N GLU A 404 24.53 8.02 0.02
CA GLU A 404 25.99 8.10 -0.01
C GLU A 404 26.46 8.83 -1.30
N GLY A 405 26.76 10.11 -1.14
CA GLY A 405 27.18 11.04 -2.20
C GLY A 405 27.04 12.50 -1.74
N GLU A 406 26.01 12.77 -0.95
CA GLU A 406 26.12 13.68 0.19
C GLU A 406 26.77 12.81 1.28
N ARG A 407 27.75 13.30 2.05
CA ARG A 407 28.26 12.49 3.18
C ARG A 407 27.06 12.13 4.08
N GLU A 408 27.24 11.24 5.04
CA GLU A 408 26.32 11.14 6.17
C GLU A 408 26.35 12.51 6.92
N THR A 409 25.71 13.54 6.34
CA THR A 409 25.65 14.92 6.82
C THR A 409 24.45 15.11 7.70
N GLU A 410 23.52 14.15 7.69
CA GLU A 410 22.48 14.08 8.68
C GLU A 410 23.09 13.67 10.01
N ALA A 411 23.10 14.60 10.95
CA ALA A 411 23.56 14.36 12.31
C ALA A 411 22.79 13.22 13.01
N VAL A 412 21.62 12.81 12.48
CA VAL A 412 20.83 11.68 12.97
C VAL A 412 20.50 10.71 11.84
N GLY A 413 21.02 9.49 11.94
CA GLY A 413 20.75 8.43 10.97
C GLY A 413 19.28 7.98 10.90
N LEU A 414 18.89 7.38 9.77
CA LEU A 414 17.52 6.94 9.50
C LEU A 414 16.90 6.05 10.60
N PRO A 415 17.58 5.05 11.18
CA PRO A 415 17.00 4.23 12.25
C PRO A 415 16.57 5.06 13.46
N SER A 416 17.40 6.02 13.88
CA SER A 416 17.10 6.91 15.00
C SER A 416 15.95 7.86 14.67
N ARG A 417 15.90 8.41 13.45
CA ARG A 417 14.78 9.26 13.00
C ARG A 417 13.47 8.49 12.95
N LEU A 418 13.45 7.28 12.39
CA LEU A 418 12.28 6.41 12.39
C LEU A 418 11.81 6.12 13.81
N ARG A 419 12.73 5.77 14.72
CA ARG A 419 12.38 5.51 16.11
C ARG A 419 11.79 6.74 16.81
N CYS A 420 12.31 7.93 16.52
CA CYS A 420 11.72 9.18 17.00
C CYS A 420 10.27 9.36 16.52
N HIS A 421 10.00 9.09 15.24
CA HIS A 421 8.65 9.17 14.67
C HIS A 421 7.72 8.10 15.23
N GLU A 422 8.19 6.88 15.46
CA GLU A 422 7.44 5.83 16.15
C GLU A 422 7.01 6.26 17.54
N VAL A 423 7.95 6.75 18.37
CA VAL A 423 7.66 7.22 19.72
C VAL A 423 6.69 8.40 19.72
N LEU A 424 6.81 9.32 18.75
CA LEU A 424 5.85 10.40 18.57
C LEU A 424 4.44 9.83 18.31
N VAL A 425 4.31 8.90 17.36
CA VAL A 425 3.01 8.32 16.99
C VAL A 425 2.40 7.53 18.13
N GLU A 426 3.16 6.63 18.77
CA GLU A 426 2.71 5.77 19.86
C GLU A 426 2.14 6.56 21.05
N ARG A 427 2.69 7.75 21.33
CA ARG A 427 2.34 8.53 22.53
C ARG A 427 1.42 9.71 22.25
N TYR A 428 1.46 10.27 21.05
CA TYR A 428 0.87 11.57 20.77
C TYR A 428 -0.13 11.59 19.60
N PHE A 429 -0.37 10.45 18.95
CA PHE A 429 -1.38 10.27 17.90
C PHE A 429 -2.29 9.08 18.19
N PRO A 430 -3.52 9.05 17.62
CA PRO A 430 -4.28 7.81 17.50
C PRO A 430 -3.54 6.87 16.55
N VAL A 431 -2.89 5.83 17.08
CA VAL A 431 -1.96 4.96 16.34
C VAL A 431 -2.62 4.31 15.13
N GLU A 432 -3.90 3.96 15.23
CA GLU A 432 -4.69 3.39 14.14
C GLU A 432 -4.87 4.35 12.97
N ARG A 433 -4.72 5.66 13.19
CA ARG A 433 -4.83 6.73 12.18
C ARG A 433 -3.53 7.06 11.45
N VAL A 434 -2.40 6.48 11.84
CA VAL A 434 -1.09 6.84 11.27
C VAL A 434 -0.41 5.61 10.67
N VAL A 435 0.12 5.78 9.46
CA VAL A 435 1.02 4.80 8.81
C VAL A 435 2.40 5.41 8.68
N LEU A 436 3.40 4.77 9.30
CA LEU A 436 4.81 5.13 9.17
C LEU A 436 5.50 4.23 8.14
N SER A 437 6.40 4.82 7.35
CA SER A 437 7.23 4.08 6.41
C SER A 437 8.57 4.77 6.20
N ALA A 438 9.58 4.02 5.80
CA ALA A 438 10.79 4.57 5.24
C ALA A 438 10.63 4.79 3.72
N GLY A 439 11.38 5.72 3.16
CA GLY A 439 11.36 5.99 1.72
C GLY A 439 12.69 6.53 1.21
N LEU A 440 12.77 6.65 -0.10
CA LEU A 440 13.92 7.25 -0.76
C LEU A 440 13.62 8.71 -1.07
N ALA A 441 14.58 9.59 -0.77
CA ALA A 441 14.49 10.98 -1.18
C ALA A 441 14.72 11.13 -2.69
N THR A 442 14.28 12.25 -3.26
CA THR A 442 14.65 12.62 -4.63
C THR A 442 15.68 13.75 -4.63
N TRP A 443 16.28 14.05 -5.80
CA TRP A 443 17.42 14.95 -5.95
C TRP A 443 16.97 16.36 -6.33
N SER A 444 16.31 17.05 -5.40
CA SER A 444 15.80 18.42 -5.59
C SER A 444 15.25 18.95 -4.28
N GLY A 445 15.15 20.27 -4.16
CA GLY A 445 14.72 20.94 -2.94
C GLY A 445 13.83 22.15 -3.16
N GLY A 446 13.55 22.59 -4.38
CA GLY A 446 12.74 23.77 -4.68
C GLY A 446 11.24 23.49 -4.83
N GLY A 447 10.54 24.43 -5.48
CA GLY A 447 9.10 24.34 -5.68
C GLY A 447 8.68 23.16 -6.57
N ARG A 448 9.49 22.78 -7.56
CA ARG A 448 9.21 21.60 -8.41
C ARG A 448 9.29 20.32 -7.59
N ARG A 449 10.24 20.24 -6.64
CA ARG A 449 10.29 19.14 -5.69
C ARG A 449 9.01 19.02 -4.86
N ALA A 450 8.45 20.14 -4.38
CA ALA A 450 7.22 20.10 -3.59
C ALA A 450 6.05 19.47 -4.37
N VAL A 451 5.95 19.77 -5.67
CA VAL A 451 4.97 19.12 -6.56
C VAL A 451 5.28 17.63 -6.72
N LEU A 452 6.56 17.25 -6.88
CA LEU A 452 6.95 15.84 -7.02
C LEU A 452 6.63 15.05 -5.75
N ASP A 453 6.93 15.58 -4.56
CA ASP A 453 6.57 14.94 -3.30
C ASP A 453 5.05 14.74 -3.18
N ALA A 454 4.23 15.71 -3.63
CA ALA A 454 2.78 15.57 -3.65
C ALA A 454 2.30 14.49 -4.62
N ILE A 455 2.88 14.40 -5.83
CA ILE A 455 2.61 13.31 -6.78
C ILE A 455 2.99 11.96 -6.16
N VAL A 456 4.10 11.89 -5.44
CA VAL A 456 4.51 10.66 -4.74
C VAL A 456 3.52 10.31 -3.63
N CYS A 457 3.06 11.29 -2.84
CA CYS A 457 1.99 11.11 -1.85
C CYS A 457 0.72 10.56 -2.51
N GLN A 458 0.32 11.12 -3.66
CA GLN A 458 -0.81 10.62 -4.44
C GLN A 458 -0.61 9.16 -4.86
N ASN A 459 0.56 8.79 -5.38
CA ASN A 459 0.87 7.42 -5.75
C ASN A 459 0.79 6.45 -4.56
N HIS A 460 1.11 6.90 -3.35
CA HIS A 460 0.96 6.10 -2.13
C HIS A 460 -0.48 6.10 -1.56
N GLY A 461 -1.43 6.81 -2.17
CA GLY A 461 -2.84 6.82 -1.75
C GLY A 461 -3.25 8.05 -0.95
N CYS A 462 -2.41 9.09 -0.86
CA CYS A 462 -2.72 10.30 -0.12
C CYS A 462 -3.46 11.31 -0.99
N SER A 463 -4.69 11.63 -0.60
CA SER A 463 -5.49 12.72 -1.18
C SER A 463 -4.92 14.11 -0.92
N HIS A 464 -4.13 14.27 0.14
CA HIS A 464 -3.54 15.53 0.57
C HIS A 464 -2.04 15.36 0.79
N ALA A 465 -1.25 16.41 0.51
CA ALA A 465 0.19 16.43 0.75
C ALA A 465 0.53 17.59 1.69
N ILE A 466 1.14 17.29 2.83
CA ILE A 466 1.62 18.27 3.80
C ILE A 466 2.96 18.80 3.32
N LEU A 467 3.03 20.10 3.06
CA LEU A 467 4.21 20.78 2.54
C LEU A 467 4.61 21.89 3.52
N VAL A 468 5.77 21.72 4.16
CA VAL A 468 6.26 22.66 5.18
C VAL A 468 7.30 23.59 4.55
N GLY A 469 7.18 24.89 4.79
CA GLY A 469 8.01 25.93 4.17
C GLY A 469 9.52 25.66 4.26
N SER A 470 10.03 25.41 5.45
CA SER A 470 11.45 25.12 5.71
C SER A 470 12.01 23.91 4.96
N THR A 471 11.16 23.03 4.41
CA THR A 471 11.59 21.87 3.61
C THR A 471 12.03 22.27 2.20
N TYR A 472 11.52 23.39 1.67
CA TYR A 472 11.68 23.76 0.27
C TYR A 472 12.44 25.08 0.08
N VAL A 473 13.36 25.10 -0.87
CA VAL A 473 14.02 26.33 -1.35
C VAL A 473 12.95 27.27 -1.90
N GLY A 474 12.93 28.50 -1.39
CA GLY A 474 11.88 29.48 -1.68
C GLY A 474 10.66 29.40 -0.75
N GLY A 475 10.68 28.51 0.24
CA GLY A 475 9.67 28.40 1.29
C GLY A 475 8.30 27.95 0.77
N VAL A 476 7.26 28.18 1.60
CA VAL A 476 5.87 27.94 1.22
C VAL A 476 5.49 28.68 -0.07
N GLY A 477 5.93 29.93 -0.21
CA GLY A 477 5.64 30.73 -1.40
C GLY A 477 6.19 30.10 -2.67
N GLY A 478 7.38 29.47 -2.62
CA GLY A 478 7.95 28.70 -3.73
C GLY A 478 7.10 27.50 -4.11
N ALA A 479 6.69 26.70 -3.13
CA ALA A 479 5.78 25.57 -3.35
C ALA A 479 4.43 26.04 -3.94
N GLU A 480 3.77 27.03 -3.33
CA GLU A 480 2.49 27.56 -3.82
C GLU A 480 2.58 28.14 -5.25
N ARG A 481 3.72 28.74 -5.64
CA ARG A 481 3.93 29.16 -7.03
C ARG A 481 4.01 27.96 -7.99
N ALA A 482 4.67 26.89 -7.58
CA ALA A 482 4.76 25.66 -8.37
C ALA A 482 3.42 24.95 -8.55
N PHE A 483 2.55 24.93 -7.53
CA PHE A 483 1.20 24.40 -7.68
C PHE A 483 0.30 25.27 -8.57
N ARG A 484 0.52 26.59 -8.61
CA ARG A 484 -0.26 27.53 -9.45
C ARG A 484 -0.01 27.40 -10.95
N VAL A 485 1.01 26.64 -11.36
CA VAL A 485 1.24 26.28 -12.77
C VAL A 485 0.10 25.38 -13.31
N TYR A 486 -0.55 24.62 -12.43
CA TYR A 486 -1.61 23.68 -12.78
C TYR A 486 -2.99 24.25 -12.49
N ALA A 487 -3.98 23.79 -13.24
CA ALA A 487 -5.37 24.14 -12.97
C ALA A 487 -5.85 23.50 -11.65
N PRO A 488 -6.81 24.11 -10.94
CA PRO A 488 -7.39 23.51 -9.74
C PRO A 488 -7.90 22.08 -9.99
N GLY A 489 -7.47 21.13 -9.16
CA GLY A 489 -7.87 19.72 -9.24
C GLY A 489 -7.10 18.88 -10.27
N GLU A 490 -6.26 19.48 -11.11
CA GLU A 490 -5.58 18.80 -12.20
C GLU A 490 -4.58 17.72 -11.73
N LEU A 491 -3.81 17.99 -10.67
CA LEU A 491 -2.88 17.03 -10.09
C LEU A 491 -3.59 15.83 -9.43
N GLY A 492 -4.82 16.02 -8.96
CA GLY A 492 -5.57 15.01 -8.19
C GLY A 492 -5.18 14.89 -6.72
N VAL A 493 -4.13 15.59 -6.26
CA VAL A 493 -3.72 15.71 -4.86
C VAL A 493 -3.84 17.16 -4.38
N VAL A 494 -4.33 17.35 -3.16
CA VAL A 494 -4.52 18.67 -2.57
C VAL A 494 -3.28 19.06 -1.76
N PRO A 495 -2.57 20.15 -2.12
CA PRO A 495 -1.45 20.63 -1.32
C PRO A 495 -1.95 21.32 -0.03
N LEU A 496 -1.37 20.95 1.10
CA LEU A 496 -1.51 21.62 2.39
C LEU A 496 -0.20 22.36 2.68
N CYS A 497 -0.09 23.57 2.15
CA CYS A 497 1.09 24.41 2.31
C CYS A 497 1.07 25.14 3.66
N PHE A 498 1.98 24.77 4.55
CA PHE A 498 2.10 25.32 5.90
C PHE A 498 3.37 26.16 6.05
N GLU A 499 3.20 27.37 6.56
CA GLU A 499 4.32 28.17 7.07
C GLU A 499 4.94 27.48 8.29
N ASP A 500 6.19 27.83 8.59
CA ASP A 500 6.92 27.21 9.69
C ASP A 500 6.22 27.49 11.02
N ALA A 501 5.88 26.42 11.73
CA ALA A 501 5.20 26.51 13.01
C ALA A 501 6.20 26.82 14.14
N PHE A 502 5.72 27.54 15.15
CA PHE A 502 6.45 27.90 16.35
C PHE A 502 5.54 27.77 17.59
N TYR A 503 6.13 27.70 18.77
CA TYR A 503 5.37 27.82 20.01
C TYR A 503 5.23 29.30 20.38
N SER A 504 4.01 29.79 20.56
CA SER A 504 3.76 31.16 20.99
C SER A 504 3.62 31.23 22.51
N THR A 505 4.46 32.02 23.17
CA THR A 505 4.32 32.32 24.61
C THR A 505 3.10 33.19 24.91
N ARG A 506 2.54 33.85 23.90
CA ARG A 506 1.34 34.67 24.05
C ARG A 506 0.06 33.83 24.07
N THR A 507 -0.03 32.85 23.17
CA THR A 507 -1.20 31.94 23.11
C THR A 507 -1.00 30.65 23.91
N ASN A 508 0.21 30.42 24.42
CA ASN A 508 0.62 29.18 25.09
C ASN A 508 0.31 27.92 24.25
N SER A 509 0.57 28.01 22.94
CA SER A 509 0.27 26.93 22.00
C SER A 509 1.20 26.94 20.79
N MET A 510 1.24 25.82 20.08
CA MET A 510 1.79 25.81 18.72
C MET A 510 0.88 26.62 17.80
N ALA A 511 1.50 27.33 16.86
CA ALA A 511 0.83 28.15 15.86
C ALA A 511 1.72 28.35 14.64
N THR A 512 1.18 29.01 13.63
CA THR A 512 1.92 29.54 12.47
C THR A 512 1.77 31.07 12.45
N PRO A 513 2.53 31.79 11.61
CA PRO A 513 2.35 33.24 11.48
C PRO A 513 0.93 33.63 11.02
N ARG A 514 0.19 32.70 10.39
CA ARG A 514 -1.21 32.90 9.98
C ARG A 514 -2.20 32.88 11.15
N SER A 515 -1.86 32.21 12.25
CA SER A 515 -2.83 31.89 13.31
C SER A 515 -2.48 32.45 14.69
N ALA A 516 -1.25 32.92 14.92
CA ALA A 516 -0.86 33.55 16.18
C ALA A 516 -0.69 35.08 16.03
N PRO A 517 -1.22 35.87 16.98
CA PRO A 517 -0.98 37.32 17.03
C PRO A 517 0.39 37.63 17.65
N GLY A 518 0.99 38.75 17.25
CA GLY A 518 2.26 39.25 17.81
C GLY A 518 3.42 39.14 16.82
N ASP A 519 4.60 39.50 17.30
CA ASP A 519 5.86 39.43 16.54
C ASP A 519 6.74 38.27 17.04
N THR A 520 7.91 38.13 16.40
CA THR A 520 8.88 37.07 16.67
C THR A 520 9.43 37.07 18.09
N SER A 521 9.29 38.14 18.88
CA SER A 521 9.71 38.17 20.29
C SER A 521 8.92 37.21 21.18
N THR A 522 7.73 36.79 20.72
CA THR A 522 6.86 35.83 21.44
C THR A 522 6.99 34.40 20.94
N TRP A 523 7.90 34.14 19.99
CA TRP A 523 8.02 32.86 19.31
C TRP A 523 9.18 32.06 19.93
N ILE A 524 8.89 30.82 20.33
CA ILE A 524 9.90 29.82 20.65
C ILE A 524 10.01 28.89 19.43
N THR A 525 11.17 28.93 18.79
CA THR A 525 11.52 28.09 17.64
C THR A 525 13.01 27.78 17.69
N ALA A 526 13.40 26.66 17.08
CA ALA A 526 14.79 26.25 16.94
C ALA A 526 14.93 25.37 15.70
N THR A 527 16.03 25.54 14.98
CA THR A 527 16.45 24.65 13.91
C THR A 527 16.80 23.26 14.46
N GLU A 528 16.79 22.25 13.59
CA GLU A 528 17.20 20.90 13.98
C GLU A 528 18.65 20.87 14.49
N ALA A 529 19.54 21.63 13.85
CA ALA A 529 20.94 21.76 14.26
C ALA A 529 21.07 22.34 15.68
N GLU A 530 20.30 23.38 16.02
CA GLU A 530 20.28 23.95 17.37
C GLU A 530 19.74 22.95 18.41
N ILE A 531 18.69 22.19 18.08
CA ILE A 531 18.16 21.13 18.97
C ILE A 531 19.21 20.05 19.21
N LEU A 532 19.92 19.62 18.17
CA LEU A 532 20.97 18.61 18.30
C LEU A 532 22.19 19.12 19.05
N ASP A 533 22.55 20.39 18.88
CA ASP A 533 23.62 21.05 19.64
C ASP A 533 23.25 21.16 21.14
N MET A 534 22.00 21.48 21.48
CA MET A 534 21.49 21.44 22.86
C MET A 534 21.66 20.05 23.50
N ILE A 535 21.33 19.00 22.73
CA ILE A 535 21.48 17.60 23.16
C ILE A 535 22.97 17.23 23.34
N THR A 536 23.84 17.72 22.46
CA THR A 536 25.26 17.36 22.40
C THR A 536 26.10 18.07 23.48
N ARG A 537 25.80 19.34 23.80
CA ARG A 537 26.48 20.12 24.85
C ARG A 537 26.19 19.62 26.27
N GLY A 538 25.22 18.73 26.41
CA GLY A 538 25.25 17.65 27.40
C GLY A 538 24.80 17.97 28.82
N GLU A 539 23.52 18.34 29.06
CA GLU A 539 22.86 18.10 30.37
C GLU A 539 21.36 18.49 30.49
N ALA A 540 20.68 18.97 29.44
CA ALA A 540 19.24 19.25 29.51
C ALA A 540 18.48 18.74 28.26
N THR A 541 17.33 18.12 28.47
CA THR A 541 16.37 17.86 27.38
C THR A 541 15.97 19.18 26.73
N PRO A 542 15.90 19.27 25.38
CA PRO A 542 15.36 20.45 24.71
C PRO A 542 14.02 20.85 25.32
N PRO A 543 13.69 22.16 25.36
CA PRO A 543 12.42 22.64 25.87
C PRO A 543 11.22 21.85 25.28
N PRO A 544 10.22 21.48 26.09
CA PRO A 544 9.05 20.71 25.62
C PRO A 544 8.21 21.45 24.56
N GLU A 545 8.39 22.77 24.46
CA GLU A 545 7.86 23.64 23.41
C GLU A 545 8.49 23.35 22.03
N LEU A 546 9.73 22.84 22.00
CA LEU A 546 10.48 22.54 20.78
C LEU A 546 10.46 21.05 20.43
N LEU A 547 10.68 20.16 21.40
CA LEU A 547 10.75 18.72 21.18
C LEU A 547 10.11 17.95 22.33
N ARG A 548 9.39 16.87 22.02
CA ARG A 548 8.84 15.99 23.07
C ARG A 548 9.98 15.35 23.88
N PRO A 549 9.90 15.33 25.23
CA PRO A 549 10.94 14.72 26.05
C PRO A 549 11.26 13.28 25.62
N GLU A 550 10.27 12.45 25.31
CA GLU A 550 10.50 11.05 24.91
C GLU A 550 11.24 10.92 23.59
N VAL A 551 11.02 11.86 22.66
CA VAL A 551 11.78 11.92 21.41
C VAL A 551 13.24 12.32 21.70
N ALA A 552 13.46 13.30 22.58
CA ALA A 552 14.80 13.67 23.03
C ALA A 552 15.54 12.51 23.69
N HIS A 553 14.86 11.67 24.48
CA HIS A 553 15.45 10.48 25.09
C HIS A 553 15.91 9.45 24.06
N VAL A 554 15.16 9.24 22.97
CA VAL A 554 15.59 8.37 21.86
C VAL A 554 16.90 8.89 21.26
N LEU A 555 17.01 10.20 21.03
CA LEU A 555 18.21 10.82 20.48
C LEU A 555 19.41 10.72 21.43
N LEU A 556 19.18 10.88 22.75
CA LEU A 556 20.22 10.74 23.78
C LEU A 556 20.72 9.29 23.92
N ALA A 557 19.86 8.30 23.70
CA ALA A 557 20.17 6.88 23.81
C ALA A 557 20.74 6.24 22.53
N GLY A 558 20.62 6.91 21.38
CA GLY A 558 21.10 6.41 20.10
C GLY A 558 22.62 6.34 20.00
N PRO A 559 23.18 5.52 19.08
CA PRO A 559 24.61 5.49 18.82
C PRO A 559 25.05 6.89 18.35
N ARG A 560 25.91 7.54 19.13
CA ARG A 560 26.54 8.80 18.72
C ARG A 560 27.50 8.47 17.58
N SER A 561 27.15 8.84 16.34
CA SER A 561 28.12 8.94 15.25
C SER A 561 29.18 9.93 15.73
N ARG A 562 30.37 9.43 16.09
CA ARG A 562 31.51 10.29 16.42
C ARG A 562 31.90 11.05 15.14
N PRO A 563 32.28 12.33 15.26
CA PRO A 563 32.64 13.17 14.12
C PRO A 563 33.81 12.62 13.30
#